data_AF-A0A183FPW2-F1
#
_entry.id   AF-A0A183FPW2-F1
#
_cell.length_a   1.000
_cell.length_b   1.000
_cell.length_c   1.000
_cell.angle_alpha   90.00
_cell.angle_beta   90.00
_cell.angle_gamma   90.00
#
_symmetry.space_group_name_H-M   'P 1'
#
loop_
_entity.id
_entity.type
_entity.pdbx_description
1 polymer ?
#
loop_
_entity_poly.entity_id
_entity_poly.type
_entity_poly.pdbx_seq_one_letter_code
_entity_poly.pdbx_strand_id
1 'polypeptide(L)'
;MEIIRRIVNSVPTANQLEHDLRDIWNEMEVQSNIAATVRNQLQHETTDESWSTAGAGERTLLLNRILSTANSAKESFLRLGAMYALTDRMYDQQMFSGCIGRDRRDQWLRYREGEFSASWVMRALNTEMEKLSSTIELTSELLAVAKKELREQESMFSCFRGSLHKSERAESKAVSRVTEMLEKQQDIIRNIRATVCRAQMVELQSSEFSRRIASGDSETGDPSSGDGTGYEQLSLSYYCLNQSKDKLCFYCKHPLGTVFQDEIPDDEGHHRAICPVPEKKGLMKGRIHRLKERLRQLKKEEETFPRGECRDKTT
;
A
#
# COMPACT_ATOMS: atom_id res chain seq x y z
N MET A 1 -29.35 26.19 11.81
CA MET A 1 -29.18 26.63 13.22
C MET A 1 -29.61 28.08 13.44
N GLU A 2 -29.44 28.98 12.47
CA GLU A 2 -29.85 30.39 12.59
C GLU A 2 -31.36 30.59 12.84
N ILE A 3 -32.21 29.81 12.17
CA ILE A 3 -33.68 29.93 12.26
C ILE A 3 -34.18 29.66 13.69
N ILE A 4 -33.75 28.56 14.32
CA ILE A 4 -34.11 28.23 15.71
C ILE A 4 -33.66 29.34 16.67
N ARG A 5 -32.47 29.91 16.45
CA ARG A 5 -31.95 31.00 17.26
C ARG A 5 -32.75 32.29 17.11
N ARG A 6 -33.31 32.56 15.93
CA ARG A 6 -34.18 33.73 15.68
C ARG A 6 -35.56 33.56 16.33
N ILE A 7 -36.12 32.36 16.29
CA ILE A 7 -37.42 32.03 16.90
C ILE A 7 -37.44 32.32 18.40
N VAL A 8 -36.32 32.07 19.10
CA VAL A 8 -36.24 32.26 20.56
C VAL A 8 -36.13 33.74 20.96
N ASN A 9 -35.63 34.61 20.08
CA ASN A 9 -35.21 35.96 20.47
C ASN A 9 -36.16 37.09 20.05
N SER A 10 -37.12 36.83 19.16
CA SER A 10 -38.08 37.85 18.71
C SER A 10 -39.33 37.22 18.09
N VAL A 11 -40.47 37.88 18.18
CA VAL A 11 -41.68 37.49 17.43
C VAL A 11 -41.39 37.69 15.93
N PRO A 12 -41.32 36.63 15.12
CA PRO A 12 -40.99 36.77 13.70
C PRO A 12 -42.12 37.47 12.95
N THR A 13 -41.77 38.30 11.99
CA THR A 13 -42.75 38.99 11.13
C THR A 13 -43.31 38.04 10.06
N ALA A 14 -44.47 38.36 9.49
CA ALA A 14 -45.05 37.59 8.37
C ALA A 14 -44.06 37.41 7.21
N ASN A 15 -43.37 38.49 6.79
CA ASN A 15 -42.35 38.42 5.74
C ASN A 15 -41.23 37.41 6.07
N GLN A 16 -40.80 37.35 7.34
CA GLN A 16 -39.75 36.42 7.77
C GLN A 16 -40.24 34.98 7.73
N LEU A 17 -41.45 34.69 8.22
CA LEU A 17 -42.03 33.34 8.18
C LEU A 17 -42.25 32.87 6.73
N GLU A 18 -42.76 33.75 5.87
CA GLU A 18 -42.94 33.48 4.43
C GLU A 18 -41.62 33.20 3.72
N HIS A 19 -40.56 33.93 4.09
CA HIS A 19 -39.20 33.72 3.57
C HIS A 19 -38.61 32.41 4.08
N ASP A 20 -38.69 32.13 5.38
CA ASP A 20 -38.16 30.92 5.99
C ASP A 20 -38.85 29.66 5.42
N LEU A 21 -40.18 29.68 5.25
CA LEU A 21 -40.91 28.58 4.60
C LEU A 21 -40.44 28.34 3.16
N ARG A 22 -40.16 29.43 2.41
CA ARG A 22 -39.64 29.35 1.04
C ARG A 22 -38.23 28.77 1.01
N ASP A 23 -37.35 29.22 1.90
CA ASP A 23 -35.98 28.71 1.98
C ASP A 23 -35.96 27.23 2.33
N ILE A 24 -36.77 26.83 3.32
CA ILE A 24 -36.91 25.42 3.71
C ILE A 24 -37.40 24.60 2.53
N TRP A 25 -38.39 25.08 1.77
CA TRP A 25 -38.88 24.40 0.57
C TRP A 25 -37.82 24.27 -0.52
N ASN A 26 -37.13 25.36 -0.86
CA ASN A 26 -36.07 25.33 -1.87
C ASN A 26 -34.97 24.33 -1.48
N GLU A 27 -34.61 24.29 -0.19
CA GLU A 27 -33.66 23.31 0.32
C GLU A 27 -34.20 21.87 0.23
N MET A 28 -35.50 21.64 0.49
CA MET A 28 -36.12 20.33 0.28
C MET A 28 -36.03 19.88 -1.19
N GLU A 29 -36.21 20.79 -2.14
CA GLU A 29 -36.08 20.50 -3.57
C GLU A 29 -34.65 20.09 -3.92
N VAL A 30 -33.64 20.78 -3.36
CA VAL A 30 -32.23 20.39 -3.48
C VAL A 30 -32.00 18.99 -2.92
N GLN A 31 -32.53 18.67 -1.73
CA GLN A 31 -32.42 17.33 -1.15
C GLN A 31 -33.13 16.26 -1.99
N SER A 32 -34.24 16.61 -2.63
CA SER A 32 -34.96 15.74 -3.58
C SER A 32 -34.13 15.41 -4.81
N ASN A 33 -33.43 16.40 -5.37
CA ASN A 33 -32.50 16.21 -6.47
C ASN A 33 -31.29 15.33 -6.07
N ILE A 34 -30.77 15.49 -4.85
CA ILE A 34 -29.72 14.63 -4.31
C ILE A 34 -30.24 13.18 -4.17
N ALA A 35 -31.42 12.99 -3.58
CA ALA A 35 -32.03 11.66 -3.44
C ALA A 35 -32.29 10.99 -4.79
N ALA A 36 -32.77 11.74 -5.79
CA ALA A 36 -32.92 11.24 -7.16
C ALA A 36 -31.57 10.85 -7.78
N THR A 37 -30.53 11.65 -7.57
CA THR A 37 -29.17 11.34 -8.03
C THR A 37 -28.64 10.05 -7.40
N VAL A 38 -28.82 9.87 -6.08
CA VAL A 38 -28.44 8.66 -5.35
C VAL A 38 -29.16 7.43 -5.91
N ARG A 39 -30.47 7.53 -6.18
CA ARG A 39 -31.24 6.45 -6.80
C ARG A 39 -30.73 6.10 -8.19
N ASN A 40 -30.51 7.11 -9.04
CA ASN A 40 -30.01 6.92 -10.39
C ASN A 40 -28.60 6.32 -10.39
N GLN A 41 -27.74 6.74 -9.47
CA GLN A 41 -26.41 6.16 -9.28
C GLN A 41 -26.53 4.69 -8.88
N LEU A 42 -27.31 4.36 -7.86
CA LEU A 42 -27.51 2.97 -7.46
C LEU A 42 -28.05 2.12 -8.62
N GLN A 43 -29.02 2.63 -9.36
CA GLN A 43 -29.58 1.94 -10.51
C GLN A 43 -28.51 1.71 -11.59
N HIS A 44 -27.79 2.75 -11.98
CA HIS A 44 -26.70 2.65 -12.96
C HIS A 44 -25.67 1.60 -12.54
N GLU A 45 -25.15 1.72 -11.32
CA GLU A 45 -24.16 0.81 -10.75
C GLU A 45 -24.67 -0.61 -10.58
N THR A 46 -25.98 -0.86 -10.46
CA THR A 46 -26.50 -2.24 -10.34
C THR A 46 -26.87 -2.87 -11.67
N THR A 47 -27.12 -2.05 -12.70
CA THR A 47 -27.44 -2.51 -14.06
C THR A 47 -26.23 -2.66 -14.96
N ASP A 48 -25.14 -1.94 -14.68
CA ASP A 48 -23.95 -1.95 -15.51
C ASP A 48 -23.16 -3.27 -15.37
N GLU A 49 -22.63 -3.78 -16.48
CA GLU A 49 -21.73 -4.94 -16.49
C GLU A 49 -20.49 -4.68 -15.64
N SER A 50 -20.08 -3.41 -15.53
CA SER A 50 -18.97 -2.98 -14.67
C SER A 50 -19.13 -3.46 -13.22
N TRP A 51 -20.35 -3.51 -12.71
CA TRP A 51 -20.67 -4.03 -11.37
C TRP A 51 -20.21 -5.46 -11.17
N SER A 52 -20.47 -6.32 -12.16
CA SER A 52 -20.11 -7.73 -12.12
C SER A 52 -18.60 -7.94 -12.20
N THR A 53 -17.90 -7.03 -12.89
CA THR A 53 -16.44 -7.05 -13.01
C THR A 53 -15.73 -6.41 -11.81
N ALA A 54 -16.40 -5.54 -11.06
CA ALA A 54 -15.84 -4.84 -9.93
C ALA A 54 -15.54 -5.80 -8.76
N GLY A 55 -14.34 -5.64 -8.18
CA GLY A 55 -13.92 -6.43 -7.02
C GLY A 55 -14.85 -6.20 -5.81
N ALA A 56 -14.96 -7.21 -4.93
CA ALA A 56 -15.84 -7.12 -3.76
C ALA A 56 -15.51 -5.92 -2.84
N GLY A 57 -14.22 -5.55 -2.75
CA GLY A 57 -13.78 -4.36 -2.02
C GLY A 57 -14.25 -3.04 -2.65
N GLU A 58 -14.18 -2.92 -3.97
CA GLU A 58 -14.66 -1.75 -4.72
C GLU A 58 -16.18 -1.58 -4.58
N ARG A 59 -16.94 -2.66 -4.82
CA ARG A 59 -18.40 -2.68 -4.61
C ARG A 59 -18.77 -2.29 -3.19
N THR A 60 -18.03 -2.76 -2.19
CA THR A 60 -18.25 -2.40 -0.77
C THR A 60 -18.03 -0.91 -0.53
N LEU A 61 -16.97 -0.31 -1.10
CA LEU A 61 -16.69 1.12 -0.94
C LEU A 61 -17.75 2.00 -1.61
N LEU A 62 -18.14 1.65 -2.85
CA LEU A 62 -19.16 2.35 -3.61
C LEU A 62 -20.51 2.33 -2.89
N LEU A 63 -20.98 1.15 -2.46
CA LEU A 63 -22.25 1.01 -1.73
C LEU A 63 -22.23 1.76 -0.39
N ASN A 64 -21.12 1.73 0.35
CA ASN A 64 -21.01 2.53 1.59
C ASN A 64 -21.16 4.03 1.31
N ARG A 65 -20.58 4.54 0.21
CA ARG A 65 -20.71 5.95 -0.18
C ARG A 65 -22.15 6.31 -0.54
N ILE A 66 -22.81 5.49 -1.37
CA ILE A 66 -24.22 5.65 -1.74
C ILE A 66 -25.09 5.64 -0.48
N LEU A 67 -24.90 4.64 0.39
CA LEU A 67 -25.64 4.49 1.64
C LEU A 67 -25.45 5.69 2.59
N SER A 68 -24.22 6.18 2.72
CA SER A 68 -23.94 7.36 3.55
C SER A 68 -24.68 8.60 3.01
N THR A 69 -24.62 8.82 1.70
CA THR A 69 -25.29 9.96 1.05
C THR A 69 -26.81 9.85 1.19
N ALA A 70 -27.37 8.65 1.02
CA ALA A 70 -28.78 8.37 1.20
C ALA A 70 -29.26 8.67 2.63
N ASN A 71 -28.50 8.22 3.64
CA ASN A 71 -28.82 8.48 5.04
C ASN A 71 -28.75 9.97 5.39
N SER A 72 -27.73 10.69 4.89
CA SER A 72 -27.63 12.14 5.09
C SER A 72 -28.79 12.91 4.43
N ALA A 73 -29.23 12.50 3.25
CA ALA A 73 -30.42 13.07 2.61
C ALA A 73 -31.69 12.78 3.42
N LYS A 74 -31.85 11.56 3.95
CA LYS A 74 -33.00 11.18 4.79
C LYS A 74 -33.07 12.00 6.07
N GLU A 75 -31.94 12.17 6.76
CA GLU A 75 -31.86 13.02 7.95
C GLU A 75 -32.19 14.49 7.62
N SER A 76 -31.70 14.98 6.49
CA SER A 76 -31.98 16.33 6.01
C SER A 76 -33.47 16.53 5.73
N PHE A 77 -34.15 15.58 5.09
CA PHE A 77 -35.60 15.61 4.91
C PHE A 77 -36.35 15.66 6.23
N LEU A 78 -36.03 14.78 7.18
CA LEU A 78 -36.69 14.76 8.49
C LEU A 78 -36.54 16.11 9.21
N ARG A 79 -35.33 16.68 9.18
CA ARG A 79 -35.04 17.98 9.78
C ARG A 79 -35.80 19.11 9.09
N LEU A 80 -35.76 19.18 7.76
CA LEU A 80 -36.45 20.21 6.98
C LEU A 80 -37.97 20.09 7.14
N GLY A 81 -38.52 18.86 7.15
CA GLY A 81 -39.93 18.61 7.37
C GLY A 81 -40.40 19.08 8.74
N ALA A 82 -39.62 18.78 9.79
CA ALA A 82 -39.89 19.29 11.14
C ALA A 82 -39.81 20.83 11.20
N MET A 83 -38.82 21.44 10.55
CA MET A 83 -38.69 22.90 10.48
C MET A 83 -39.85 23.55 9.72
N TYR A 84 -40.28 22.97 8.60
CA TYR A 84 -41.42 23.45 7.83
C TYR A 84 -42.69 23.41 8.68
N ALA A 85 -43.00 22.26 9.28
CA ALA A 85 -44.17 22.08 10.12
C ALA A 85 -44.19 23.04 11.32
N LEU A 86 -43.03 23.26 11.97
CA LEU A 86 -42.92 24.23 13.06
C LEU A 86 -43.17 25.67 12.57
N THR A 87 -42.55 26.05 11.45
CA THR A 87 -42.66 27.41 10.91
C THR A 87 -44.09 27.72 10.45
N ASP A 88 -44.74 26.76 9.77
CA ASP A 88 -46.16 26.88 9.38
C ASP A 88 -47.07 26.97 10.62
N ARG A 89 -46.80 26.16 11.66
CA ARG A 89 -47.55 26.23 12.92
C ARG A 89 -47.38 27.56 13.64
N MET A 90 -46.18 28.16 13.60
CA MET A 90 -45.94 29.49 14.14
C MET A 90 -46.69 30.56 13.35
N TYR A 91 -46.73 30.43 12.02
CA TYR A 91 -47.53 31.30 11.16
C TYR A 91 -49.01 31.22 11.53
N ASP A 92 -49.55 30.02 11.66
CA ASP A 92 -50.92 29.78 12.13
C ASP A 92 -51.20 30.44 13.48
N GLN A 93 -50.29 30.29 14.43
CA GLN A 93 -50.44 30.88 15.77
C GLN A 93 -50.47 32.41 15.72
N GLN A 94 -49.62 33.04 14.90
CA GLN A 94 -49.60 34.49 14.75
C GLN A 94 -50.82 35.03 14.00
N MET A 95 -51.38 34.24 13.09
CA MET A 95 -52.66 34.54 12.45
C MET A 95 -53.81 34.47 13.46
N PHE A 96 -53.81 33.45 14.33
CA PHE A 96 -54.82 33.31 15.38
C PHE A 96 -54.74 34.42 16.43
N SER A 97 -53.54 34.89 16.77
CA SER A 97 -53.34 36.02 17.68
C SER A 97 -53.66 37.39 17.06
N GLY A 98 -54.02 37.44 15.78
CA GLY A 98 -54.33 38.68 15.05
C GLY A 98 -53.09 39.51 14.69
N CYS A 99 -51.87 38.99 14.91
CA CYS A 99 -50.63 39.67 14.55
C CYS A 99 -50.41 39.66 13.03
N ILE A 100 -50.92 38.65 12.35
CA ILE A 100 -50.91 38.55 10.88
C ILE A 100 -52.35 38.43 10.38
N GLY A 101 -52.71 39.24 9.38
CA GLY A 101 -54.02 39.16 8.74
C GLY A 101 -54.24 37.83 8.02
N ARG A 102 -55.44 37.25 8.15
CA ARG A 102 -55.81 35.97 7.51
C ARG A 102 -55.66 36.02 5.99
N ASP A 103 -56.12 37.11 5.37
CA ASP A 103 -56.08 37.31 3.91
C ASP A 103 -54.65 37.23 3.36
N ARG A 104 -53.66 37.66 4.15
CA ARG A 104 -52.26 37.62 3.76
C ARG A 104 -51.73 36.20 3.64
N ARG A 105 -52.06 35.32 4.60
CA ARG A 105 -51.66 33.90 4.52
C ARG A 105 -52.35 33.21 3.35
N ASP A 106 -53.64 33.47 3.18
CA ASP A 106 -54.41 32.89 2.06
C ASP A 106 -53.86 33.37 0.71
N GLN A 107 -53.48 34.64 0.61
CA GLN A 107 -52.82 35.18 -0.59
C GLN A 107 -51.47 34.52 -0.84
N TRP A 108 -50.65 34.31 0.19
CA TRP A 108 -49.35 33.63 0.08
C TRP A 108 -49.50 32.18 -0.40
N LEU A 109 -50.44 31.43 0.18
CA LEU A 109 -50.75 30.05 -0.22
C LEU A 109 -51.29 29.97 -1.66
N ARG A 110 -52.10 30.94 -2.09
CA ARG A 110 -52.68 31.00 -3.45
C ARG A 110 -51.67 31.43 -4.51
N TYR A 111 -50.71 32.29 -4.18
CA TYR A 111 -49.73 32.83 -5.13
C TYR A 111 -48.81 31.75 -5.73
N ARG A 112 -48.70 30.57 -5.09
CA ARG A 112 -47.87 29.44 -5.53
C ARG A 112 -48.67 28.17 -5.87
N GLU A 113 -49.87 28.32 -6.44
CA GLU A 113 -50.68 27.22 -7.01
C GLU A 113 -50.96 26.03 -6.05
N GLY A 114 -51.06 26.26 -4.74
CA GLY A 114 -51.44 25.21 -3.77
C GLY A 114 -50.33 24.21 -3.41
N GLU A 115 -49.13 24.34 -3.98
CA GLU A 115 -47.96 23.49 -3.67
C GLU A 115 -47.34 23.78 -2.29
N PHE A 116 -47.81 24.81 -1.56
CA PHE A 116 -47.24 25.18 -0.25
C PHE A 116 -48.16 24.85 0.93
N SER A 117 -49.27 24.15 0.69
CA SER A 117 -50.04 23.61 1.82
C SER A 117 -49.15 22.64 2.59
N ALA A 118 -49.07 22.79 3.92
CA ALA A 118 -48.32 21.87 4.77
C ALA A 118 -48.73 20.41 4.55
N SER A 119 -50.01 20.15 4.27
CA SER A 119 -50.47 18.79 3.95
C SER A 119 -49.90 18.24 2.64
N TRP A 120 -49.70 19.09 1.63
CA TRP A 120 -49.10 18.69 0.37
C TRP A 120 -47.59 18.51 0.53
N VAL A 121 -46.90 19.47 1.16
CA VAL A 121 -45.44 19.41 1.40
C VAL A 121 -45.08 18.18 2.20
N MET A 122 -45.80 17.88 3.28
CA MET A 122 -45.55 16.69 4.09
C MET A 122 -45.85 15.39 3.34
N ARG A 123 -46.85 15.38 2.45
CA ARG A 123 -47.13 14.21 1.60
C ARG A 123 -46.01 13.99 0.58
N ALA A 124 -45.59 15.04 -0.13
CA ALA A 124 -44.49 14.98 -1.08
C ALA A 124 -43.19 14.51 -0.40
N LEU A 125 -42.90 15.04 0.79
CA LEU A 125 -41.76 14.65 1.60
C LEU A 125 -41.84 13.18 2.03
N ASN A 126 -43.00 12.71 2.50
CA ASN A 126 -43.18 11.29 2.85
C ASN A 126 -42.95 10.38 1.64
N THR A 127 -43.50 10.73 0.47
CA THR A 127 -43.29 9.94 -0.75
C THR A 127 -41.81 9.86 -1.12
N GLU A 128 -41.06 10.96 -1.02
CA GLU A 128 -39.62 10.92 -1.27
C GLU A 128 -38.85 10.15 -0.19
N MET A 129 -39.23 10.27 1.08
CA MET A 129 -38.64 9.49 2.18
C MET A 129 -38.89 7.99 2.05
N GLU A 130 -40.05 7.57 1.57
CA GLU A 130 -40.38 6.16 1.32
C GLU A 130 -39.47 5.60 0.22
N LYS A 131 -39.37 6.30 -0.92
CA LYS A 131 -38.46 5.91 -2.01
C LYS A 131 -37.01 5.83 -1.52
N LEU A 132 -36.57 6.82 -0.73
CA LEU A 132 -35.21 6.84 -0.18
C LEU A 132 -34.98 5.73 0.85
N SER A 133 -35.97 5.40 1.67
CA SER A 133 -35.88 4.29 2.62
C SER A 133 -35.78 2.95 1.91
N SER A 134 -36.57 2.72 0.87
CA SER A 134 -36.44 1.54 0.01
C SER A 134 -35.05 1.45 -0.65
N THR A 135 -34.50 2.60 -1.09
CA THR A 135 -33.14 2.68 -1.65
C THR A 135 -32.07 2.31 -0.61
N ILE A 136 -32.22 2.79 0.63
CA ILE A 136 -31.33 2.49 1.76
C ILE A 136 -31.36 0.99 2.09
N GLU A 137 -32.56 0.39 2.12
CA GLU A 137 -32.74 -1.05 2.36
C GLU A 137 -32.04 -1.88 1.28
N LEU A 138 -32.33 -1.63 0.00
CA LEU A 138 -31.69 -2.31 -1.12
C LEU A 138 -30.16 -2.15 -1.10
N THR A 139 -29.66 -0.94 -0.87
CA THR A 139 -28.21 -0.68 -0.78
C THR A 139 -27.57 -1.44 0.38
N SER A 140 -28.27 -1.57 1.51
CA SER A 140 -27.79 -2.29 2.69
C SER A 140 -27.72 -3.80 2.45
N GLU A 141 -28.71 -4.37 1.74
CA GLU A 141 -28.70 -5.77 1.33
C GLU A 141 -27.54 -6.08 0.38
N LEU A 142 -27.37 -5.26 -0.66
CA LEU A 142 -26.25 -5.38 -1.60
C LEU A 142 -24.90 -5.26 -0.88
N LEU A 143 -24.80 -4.36 0.09
CA LEU A 143 -23.59 -4.16 0.88
C LEU A 143 -23.29 -5.37 1.76
N ALA A 144 -24.32 -6.03 2.31
CA ALA A 144 -24.14 -7.26 3.08
C ALA A 144 -23.59 -8.40 2.21
N VAL A 145 -24.06 -8.53 0.97
CA VAL A 145 -23.56 -9.50 -0.01
C VAL A 145 -22.10 -9.19 -0.36
N ALA A 146 -21.78 -7.96 -0.77
CA ALA A 146 -20.42 -7.56 -1.13
C ALA A 146 -19.42 -7.76 0.04
N LYS A 147 -19.83 -7.43 1.28
CA LYS A 147 -19.00 -7.67 2.48
C LYS A 147 -18.78 -9.16 2.75
N LYS A 148 -19.77 -10.01 2.46
CA LYS A 148 -19.62 -11.47 2.61
C LYS A 148 -18.59 -12.01 1.63
N GLU A 149 -18.72 -11.63 0.36
CA GLU A 149 -17.76 -12.01 -0.69
C GLU A 149 -16.34 -11.52 -0.36
N LEU A 150 -16.20 -10.30 0.15
CA LEU A 150 -14.90 -9.76 0.57
C LEU A 150 -14.27 -10.61 1.68
N ARG A 151 -15.03 -11.01 2.71
CA ARG A 151 -14.53 -11.90 3.78
C ARG A 151 -14.12 -13.27 3.26
N GLU A 152 -14.85 -13.81 2.28
CA GLU A 152 -14.51 -15.08 1.64
C GLU A 152 -13.21 -14.97 0.85
N GLN A 153 -13.02 -13.87 0.10
CA GLN A 153 -11.75 -13.58 -0.59
C GLN A 153 -10.59 -13.44 0.40
N GLU A 154 -10.76 -12.66 1.48
CA GLU A 154 -9.74 -12.51 2.54
C GLU A 154 -9.36 -13.84 3.19
N SER A 155 -10.34 -14.71 3.45
CA SER A 155 -10.12 -16.06 3.97
C SER A 155 -9.29 -16.92 3.00
N MET A 156 -9.62 -16.85 1.70
CA MET A 156 -8.91 -17.57 0.64
C MET A 156 -7.44 -17.12 0.53
N PHE A 157 -7.20 -15.81 0.55
CA PHE A 157 -5.85 -15.24 0.56
C PHE A 157 -5.08 -15.59 1.83
N SER A 158 -5.74 -15.62 2.98
CA SER A 158 -5.13 -16.05 4.25
C SER A 158 -4.64 -17.50 4.17
N CYS A 159 -5.45 -18.40 3.62
CA CYS A 159 -5.06 -19.79 3.38
C CYS A 159 -3.88 -19.90 2.41
N PHE A 160 -3.94 -19.18 1.28
CA PHE A 160 -2.87 -19.15 0.29
C PHE A 160 -1.55 -18.65 0.89
N ARG A 161 -1.59 -17.56 1.66
CA ARG A 161 -0.43 -17.01 2.37
C ARG A 161 0.15 -18.00 3.38
N GLY A 162 -0.71 -18.74 4.10
CA GLY A 162 -0.30 -19.82 4.97
C GLY A 162 0.46 -20.94 4.23
N SER A 163 -0.01 -21.32 3.04
CA SER A 163 0.66 -22.31 2.18
C SER A 163 1.98 -21.79 1.62
N LEU A 164 2.05 -20.53 1.19
CA LEU A 164 3.28 -19.89 0.70
C LEU A 164 4.37 -19.90 1.79
N HIS A 165 4.03 -19.49 3.02
CA HIS A 165 4.98 -19.53 4.14
C HIS A 165 5.43 -20.94 4.52
N LYS A 166 4.59 -21.97 4.32
CA LYS A 166 5.02 -23.38 4.49
C LYS A 166 6.03 -23.78 3.42
N SER A 167 5.83 -23.37 2.17
CA SER A 167 6.76 -23.60 1.06
C SER A 167 8.11 -22.91 1.31
N GLU A 168 8.10 -21.62 1.65
CA GLU A 168 9.30 -20.85 1.97
C GLU A 168 10.11 -21.49 3.11
N ARG A 169 9.44 -22.00 4.15
CA ARG A 169 10.10 -22.74 5.24
C ARG A 169 10.69 -24.07 4.78
N ALA A 170 10.02 -24.79 3.88
CA ALA A 170 10.54 -26.04 3.34
C ALA A 170 11.77 -25.81 2.46
N GLU A 171 11.73 -24.78 1.62
CA GLU A 171 12.86 -24.33 0.79
C GLU A 171 14.03 -23.87 1.66
N SER A 172 13.78 -23.04 2.68
CA SER A 172 14.82 -22.61 3.62
C SER A 172 15.50 -23.79 4.33
N LYS A 173 14.73 -24.80 4.73
CA LYS A 173 15.27 -26.05 5.30
C LYS A 173 16.09 -26.85 4.28
N ALA A 174 15.64 -26.95 3.04
CA ALA A 174 16.37 -27.64 1.98
C ALA A 174 17.70 -26.93 1.67
N VAL A 175 17.69 -25.60 1.55
CA VAL A 175 18.88 -24.77 1.38
C VAL A 175 19.85 -24.99 2.55
N SER A 176 19.37 -24.94 3.80
CA SER A 176 20.19 -25.18 4.99
C SER A 176 20.88 -26.55 4.97
N ARG A 177 20.20 -27.60 4.48
CA ARG A 177 20.78 -28.95 4.35
C ARG A 177 21.85 -28.99 3.26
N VAL A 178 21.59 -28.35 2.12
CA VAL A 178 22.55 -28.28 1.01
C VAL A 178 23.79 -27.48 1.43
N THR A 179 23.63 -26.39 2.16
CA THR A 179 24.77 -25.62 2.69
C THR A 179 25.59 -26.42 3.68
N GLU A 180 24.96 -27.18 4.59
CA GLU A 180 25.67 -28.07 5.51
C GLU A 180 26.43 -29.19 4.77
N MET A 181 25.82 -29.78 3.74
CA MET A 181 26.49 -30.76 2.88
C MET A 181 27.68 -30.16 2.14
N LEU A 182 27.55 -28.93 1.63
CA LEU A 182 28.62 -28.24 0.93
C LEU A 182 29.80 -27.92 1.86
N GLU A 183 29.53 -27.49 3.10
CA GLU A 183 30.55 -27.27 4.12
C GLU A 183 31.31 -28.58 4.43
N LYS A 184 30.60 -29.69 4.62
CA LYS A 184 31.21 -31.02 4.80
C LYS A 184 32.08 -31.42 3.60
N GLN A 185 31.61 -31.18 2.37
CA GLN A 185 32.41 -31.45 1.17
C GLN A 185 33.67 -30.56 1.10
N GLN A 186 33.58 -29.29 1.47
CA GLN A 186 34.73 -28.39 1.52
C GLN A 186 35.78 -28.84 2.55
N ASP A 187 35.35 -29.35 3.69
CA ASP A 187 36.25 -29.91 4.71
C ASP A 187 36.96 -31.17 4.23
N ILE A 188 36.26 -32.07 3.53
CA ILE A 188 36.85 -33.25 2.89
C ILE A 188 37.91 -32.83 1.85
N ILE A 189 37.57 -31.88 0.96
CA ILE A 189 38.51 -31.35 -0.03
C ILE A 189 39.74 -30.74 0.66
N ARG A 190 39.55 -29.99 1.76
CA ARG A 190 40.65 -29.40 2.53
C ARG A 190 41.57 -30.48 3.11
N ASN A 191 40.99 -31.56 3.64
CA ASN A 191 41.76 -32.69 4.15
C ASN A 191 42.53 -33.44 3.05
N ILE A 192 41.90 -33.70 1.89
CA ILE A 192 42.56 -34.32 0.73
C ILE A 192 43.71 -33.44 0.21
N ARG A 193 43.52 -32.12 0.12
CA ARG A 193 44.60 -31.20 -0.26
C ARG A 193 45.78 -31.29 0.72
N ALA A 194 45.50 -31.39 2.02
CA ALA A 194 46.53 -31.55 3.03
C ALA A 194 47.26 -32.91 2.93
N THR A 195 46.56 -34.01 2.63
CA THR A 195 47.20 -35.33 2.43
C THR A 195 48.05 -35.36 1.17
N VAL A 196 47.57 -34.81 0.05
CA VAL A 196 48.33 -34.69 -1.21
C VAL A 196 49.60 -33.86 -0.99
N CYS A 197 49.49 -32.72 -0.31
CA CYS A 197 50.65 -31.89 0.02
C CYS A 197 51.70 -32.66 0.84
N ARG A 198 51.27 -33.42 1.87
CA ARG A 198 52.18 -34.28 2.64
C ARG A 198 52.85 -35.36 1.78
N ALA A 199 52.10 -36.01 0.89
CA ALA A 199 52.63 -37.04 0.01
C ALA A 199 53.68 -36.48 -0.97
N GLN A 200 53.41 -35.30 -1.55
CA GLN A 200 54.36 -34.59 -2.42
C GLN A 200 55.65 -34.22 -1.69
N MET A 201 55.58 -33.81 -0.43
CA MET A 201 56.77 -33.53 0.39
C MET A 201 57.64 -34.79 0.60
N VAL A 202 57.01 -35.95 0.85
CA VAL A 202 57.73 -37.23 0.99
C VAL A 202 58.37 -37.68 -0.32
N GLU A 203 57.70 -37.47 -1.45
CA GLU A 203 58.24 -37.78 -2.78
C GLU A 203 59.45 -36.91 -3.11
N LEU A 204 59.39 -35.61 -2.82
CA LEU A 204 60.52 -34.69 -2.97
C LEU A 204 61.73 -35.12 -2.11
N GLN A 205 61.51 -35.42 -0.82
CA GLN A 205 62.55 -35.92 0.07
C GLN A 205 63.16 -37.24 -0.43
N SER A 206 62.34 -38.17 -0.95
CA SER A 206 62.83 -39.43 -1.52
C SER A 206 63.65 -39.20 -2.79
N SER A 207 63.26 -38.24 -3.63
CA SER A 207 64.00 -37.85 -4.83
C SER A 207 65.34 -37.19 -4.52
N GLU A 208 65.41 -36.36 -3.47
CA GLU A 208 66.64 -35.73 -2.99
C GLU A 208 67.57 -36.75 -2.34
N PHE A 209 67.02 -37.66 -1.55
CA PHE A 209 67.78 -38.76 -0.94
C PHE A 209 68.41 -39.66 -2.02
N SER A 210 67.64 -40.01 -3.05
CA SER A 210 68.15 -40.79 -4.19
C SER A 210 69.24 -40.05 -4.96
N ARG A 211 69.11 -38.72 -5.13
CA ARG A 211 70.15 -37.88 -5.74
C ARG A 211 71.44 -37.86 -4.92
N ARG A 212 71.36 -37.78 -3.59
CA ARG A 212 72.54 -37.83 -2.71
C ARG A 212 73.27 -39.17 -2.77
N ILE A 213 72.54 -40.29 -2.88
CA ILE A 213 73.16 -41.60 -3.09
C ILE A 213 73.84 -41.66 -4.47
N ALA A 214 73.19 -41.13 -5.50
CA ALA A 214 73.72 -41.15 -6.86
C ALA A 214 74.93 -40.20 -7.08
N SER A 215 75.05 -39.11 -6.32
CA SER A 215 76.19 -38.18 -6.44
C SER A 215 77.48 -38.72 -5.81
N GLY A 216 77.43 -39.77 -5.00
CA GLY A 216 78.64 -40.41 -4.46
C GLY A 216 79.40 -39.55 -3.44
N ASP A 217 78.75 -38.58 -2.82
CA ASP A 217 79.36 -37.72 -1.81
C ASP A 217 79.46 -38.47 -0.47
N SER A 218 80.50 -39.31 -0.32
CA SER A 218 80.90 -39.91 0.95
C SER A 218 81.70 -38.89 1.77
N GLU A 219 81.06 -37.81 2.22
CA GLU A 219 81.69 -36.90 3.17
C GLU A 219 81.60 -37.48 4.58
N THR A 220 82.61 -38.26 4.96
CA THR A 220 82.93 -38.54 6.37
C THR A 220 83.59 -37.29 6.98
N GLY A 221 82.78 -36.27 7.27
CA GLY A 221 83.23 -35.02 7.91
C GLY A 221 83.05 -35.05 9.43
N ASP A 222 84.16 -34.87 10.14
CA ASP A 222 84.31 -34.86 11.60
C ASP A 222 83.54 -33.70 12.28
N PRO A 223 82.64 -33.95 13.25
CA PRO A 223 81.77 -32.92 13.84
C PRO A 223 82.46 -32.23 15.04
N SER A 224 83.38 -31.29 14.78
CA SER A 224 84.03 -30.55 15.86
C SER A 224 84.40 -29.09 15.53
N SER A 225 83.51 -28.34 14.88
CA SER A 225 83.54 -26.85 14.83
C SER A 225 82.26 -26.40 14.10
N GLY A 226 81.31 -25.67 14.68
CA GLY A 226 81.53 -24.40 15.37
C GLY A 226 81.39 -23.25 14.37
N ASP A 227 80.19 -23.05 13.83
CA ASP A 227 79.60 -21.71 13.68
C ASP A 227 78.15 -21.82 13.22
N GLY A 228 77.25 -21.48 14.15
CA GLY A 228 75.84 -21.37 13.87
C GLY A 228 75.56 -20.04 13.21
N THR A 229 75.09 -20.04 11.97
CA THR A 229 74.11 -19.08 11.47
C THR A 229 73.56 -19.54 10.13
N GLY A 230 72.23 -19.65 10.05
CA GLY A 230 71.53 -19.21 8.85
C GLY A 230 71.08 -20.25 7.82
N TYR A 231 70.58 -21.44 8.19
CA TYR A 231 69.84 -22.29 7.24
C TYR A 231 68.66 -23.04 7.89
N GLU A 232 67.89 -22.39 8.76
CA GLU A 232 66.58 -22.87 9.18
C GLU A 232 65.60 -21.69 9.15
N GLN A 233 64.38 -21.89 8.63
CA GLN A 233 63.23 -20.94 8.61
C GLN A 233 62.94 -20.11 7.34
N LEU A 234 63.42 -20.47 6.16
CA LEU A 234 62.87 -19.92 4.90
C LEU A 234 62.27 -21.02 4.02
N SER A 235 61.03 -21.46 4.30
CA SER A 235 60.09 -21.90 3.24
C SER A 235 58.67 -22.31 3.70
N LEU A 236 58.37 -22.38 5.01
CA LEU A 236 57.06 -22.89 5.47
C LEU A 236 56.06 -21.81 5.94
N SER A 237 56.47 -20.55 6.12
CA SER A 237 55.54 -19.47 6.53
C SER A 237 54.83 -18.75 5.38
N TYR A 238 55.27 -18.93 4.12
CA TYR A 238 54.77 -18.13 3.00
C TYR A 238 53.50 -18.68 2.31
N TYR A 239 53.10 -19.93 2.58
CA TYR A 239 51.96 -20.56 1.89
C TYR A 239 50.63 -20.58 2.69
N CYS A 240 50.61 -20.13 3.95
CA CYS A 240 49.38 -20.10 4.76
C CYS A 240 48.69 -18.72 4.84
N LEU A 241 49.33 -17.63 4.40
CA LEU A 241 48.77 -16.27 4.49
C LEU A 241 48.05 -15.79 3.23
N ASN A 242 48.00 -16.59 2.15
CA ASN A 242 47.39 -16.19 0.87
C ASN A 242 45.95 -16.71 0.64
N GLN A 243 45.29 -17.32 1.63
CA GLN A 243 43.91 -17.85 1.45
C GLN A 243 42.78 -16.81 1.56
N SER A 244 43.07 -15.52 1.73
CA SER A 244 42.03 -14.47 1.77
C SER A 244 41.85 -13.68 0.48
N LYS A 245 42.71 -13.86 -0.54
CA LYS A 245 42.71 -12.99 -1.74
C LYS A 245 41.47 -13.09 -2.63
N ASP A 246 40.65 -14.14 -2.50
CA ASP A 246 39.47 -14.34 -3.36
C ASP A 246 38.12 -14.15 -2.64
N LYS A 247 38.11 -13.83 -1.34
CA LYS A 247 36.86 -13.67 -0.59
C LYS A 247 36.51 -12.20 -0.48
N LEU A 248 35.66 -11.73 -1.40
CA LEU A 248 35.00 -10.42 -1.31
C LEU A 248 34.44 -10.19 0.09
N CYS A 249 34.63 -8.98 0.61
CA CYS A 249 34.05 -8.55 1.88
C CYS A 249 32.54 -8.82 1.90
N PHE A 250 32.03 -9.33 3.04
CA PHE A 250 30.62 -9.67 3.23
C PHE A 250 29.68 -8.51 2.85
N TYR A 251 30.05 -7.27 3.17
CA TYR A 251 29.24 -6.09 2.86
C TYR A 251 29.35 -5.65 1.40
N CYS A 252 30.48 -5.85 0.73
CA CYS A 252 30.68 -5.52 -0.68
C CYS A 252 30.02 -6.53 -1.62
N LYS A 253 29.80 -7.77 -1.17
CA LYS A 253 29.13 -8.80 -1.95
C LYS A 253 27.67 -8.44 -2.31
N HIS A 254 26.98 -7.71 -1.44
CA HIS A 254 25.56 -7.36 -1.64
C HIS A 254 25.29 -6.30 -2.71
N PRO A 255 26.02 -5.17 -2.77
CA PRO A 255 25.83 -4.16 -3.82
C PRO A 255 26.44 -4.54 -5.18
N LEU A 256 27.24 -5.61 -5.26
CA LEU A 256 27.85 -6.07 -6.50
C LEU A 256 26.78 -6.40 -7.57
N GLY A 257 26.92 -5.87 -8.77
CA GLY A 257 25.94 -6.07 -9.86
C GLY A 257 24.63 -5.28 -9.70
N THR A 258 24.57 -4.35 -8.74
CA THR A 258 23.43 -3.44 -8.56
C THR A 258 23.80 -2.01 -8.95
N VAL A 259 22.82 -1.11 -8.95
CA VAL A 259 23.03 0.34 -9.16
C VAL A 259 23.86 1.03 -8.05
N PHE A 260 24.29 0.30 -7.03
CA PHE A 260 25.17 0.78 -5.94
C PHE A 260 26.58 0.19 -5.98
N GLN A 261 26.96 -0.46 -7.09
CA GLN A 261 28.29 -1.03 -7.23
C GLN A 261 29.40 0.03 -7.14
N ASP A 262 29.10 1.26 -7.55
CA ASP A 262 29.97 2.44 -7.43
C ASP A 262 30.26 2.87 -5.99
N GLU A 263 29.51 2.36 -5.02
CA GLU A 263 29.75 2.65 -3.60
C GLU A 263 30.76 1.70 -2.95
N ILE A 264 31.14 0.62 -3.65
CA ILE A 264 32.17 -0.33 -3.22
C ILE A 264 33.53 0.36 -3.40
N PRO A 265 34.38 0.45 -2.35
CA PRO A 265 35.71 1.01 -2.50
C PRO A 265 36.55 0.15 -3.43
N ASP A 266 37.35 0.80 -4.27
CA ASP A 266 38.31 0.15 -5.19
C ASP A 266 39.61 -0.18 -4.44
N ASP A 267 39.47 -0.98 -3.38
CA ASP A 267 40.58 -1.61 -2.69
C ASP A 267 40.67 -3.09 -3.14
N GLU A 268 41.88 -3.65 -3.18
CA GLU A 268 42.13 -5.06 -3.54
C GLU A 268 41.59 -6.06 -2.48
N GLY A 269 40.54 -5.69 -1.76
CA GLY A 269 39.93 -6.41 -0.65
C GLY A 269 40.26 -5.79 0.69
N HIS A 270 39.23 -5.47 1.47
CA HIS A 270 39.36 -5.05 2.87
C HIS A 270 38.63 -6.00 3.83
N HIS A 271 39.05 -5.97 5.10
CA HIS A 271 38.43 -6.77 6.14
C HIS A 271 37.05 -6.23 6.54
N ARG A 272 36.14 -7.13 6.93
CA ARG A 272 34.75 -6.80 7.32
C ARG A 272 34.63 -5.66 8.33
N ALA A 273 35.59 -5.58 9.26
CA ALA A 273 35.60 -4.58 10.34
C ALA A 273 35.89 -3.15 9.87
N ILE A 274 36.42 -2.97 8.65
CA ILE A 274 36.88 -1.67 8.12
C ILE A 274 36.09 -1.30 6.85
N CYS A 275 35.02 -2.02 6.54
CA CYS A 275 34.23 -1.76 5.35
C CYS A 275 33.42 -0.46 5.49
N PRO A 276 33.54 0.52 4.56
CA PRO A 276 32.77 1.76 4.61
C PRO A 276 31.33 1.62 4.08
N VAL A 277 31.00 0.51 3.41
CA VAL A 277 29.68 0.29 2.78
C VAL A 277 28.49 0.41 3.76
N PRO A 278 28.56 -0.12 5.00
CA PRO A 278 27.46 0.03 5.97
C PRO A 278 27.16 1.49 6.32
N GLU A 279 28.16 2.36 6.38
CA GLU A 279 28.00 3.78 6.70
C GLU A 279 27.33 4.54 5.54
N LYS A 280 27.59 4.10 4.30
CA LYS A 280 26.97 4.64 3.08
C LYS A 280 25.50 4.25 2.88
N LYS A 281 24.90 3.46 3.79
CA LYS A 281 23.50 3.03 3.69
C LYS A 281 22.50 4.19 3.59
N GLY A 282 22.79 5.32 4.24
CA GLY A 282 21.98 6.54 4.14
C GLY A 282 21.96 7.12 2.72
N LEU A 283 23.12 7.18 2.07
CA LEU A 283 23.28 7.66 0.70
C LEU A 283 22.53 6.77 -0.30
N MET A 284 22.66 5.44 -0.16
CA MET A 284 21.95 4.47 -0.99
C MET A 284 20.43 4.62 -0.89
N LYS A 285 19.89 4.77 0.33
CA LYS A 285 18.46 5.04 0.54
C LYS A 285 18.01 6.34 -0.15
N GLY A 286 18.81 7.40 -0.03
CA GLY A 286 18.54 8.68 -0.71
C GLY A 286 18.49 8.53 -2.24
N ARG A 287 19.40 7.74 -2.82
CA ARG A 287 19.42 7.46 -4.26
C ARG A 287 18.19 6.66 -4.71
N ILE A 288 17.75 5.65 -3.95
CA ILE A 288 16.49 4.93 -4.22
C ILE A 288 15.30 5.89 -4.23
N HIS A 289 15.22 6.79 -3.25
CA HIS A 289 14.14 7.76 -3.18
C HIS A 289 14.10 8.66 -4.43
N ARG A 290 15.25 9.18 -4.86
CA ARG A 290 15.35 10.00 -6.09
C ARG A 290 14.94 9.22 -7.34
N LEU A 291 15.38 7.96 -7.47
CA LEU A 291 14.99 7.11 -8.60
C LEU A 291 13.48 6.81 -8.61
N LYS A 292 12.89 6.54 -7.44
CA LYS A 292 11.43 6.35 -7.31
C LYS A 292 10.65 7.60 -7.69
N GLU A 293 11.13 8.77 -7.28
CA GLU A 293 10.46 10.03 -7.62
C GLU A 293 10.56 10.32 -9.12
N ARG A 294 11.73 10.09 -9.74
CA ARG A 294 11.90 10.20 -11.19
C ARG A 294 11.00 9.24 -11.96
N LEU A 295 10.83 8.00 -11.48
CA LEU A 295 9.89 7.04 -12.07
C LEU A 295 8.43 7.52 -11.98
N ARG A 296 8.04 8.19 -10.88
CA ARG A 296 6.69 8.78 -10.77
C ARG A 296 6.50 9.94 -11.74
N GLN A 297 7.53 10.76 -11.94
CA GLN A 297 7.47 11.86 -12.91
C GLN A 297 7.33 11.34 -14.34
N LEU A 298 8.16 10.36 -14.74
CA LEU A 298 8.08 9.76 -16.08
C LEU A 298 6.72 9.11 -16.34
N LYS A 299 6.11 8.45 -15.33
CA LYS A 299 4.76 7.89 -15.46
C LYS A 299 3.70 8.97 -15.67
N LYS A 300 3.80 10.10 -14.97
CA LYS A 300 2.91 11.25 -15.20
C LYS A 300 3.11 11.83 -16.60
N GLU A 301 4.35 11.95 -17.06
CA GLU A 301 4.67 12.42 -18.41
C GLU A 301 4.08 11.51 -19.49
N GLU A 302 4.17 10.18 -19.32
CA GLU A 302 3.57 9.18 -20.20
C GLU A 302 2.04 9.27 -20.23
N GLU A 303 1.39 9.54 -19.09
CA GLU A 303 -0.06 9.77 -19.01
C GLU A 303 -0.49 11.08 -19.68
N THR A 304 0.35 12.12 -19.64
CA THR A 304 0.08 13.41 -20.28
C THR A 304 0.36 13.45 -21.77
N PHE A 305 1.09 12.48 -22.32
CA PHE A 305 1.26 12.38 -23.76
C PHE A 305 -0.08 11.94 -24.37
N PRO A 306 -0.77 12.79 -25.17
CA PRO A 306 -1.98 12.38 -25.84
C PRO A 306 -1.61 11.17 -26.70
N ARG A 307 -2.25 10.02 -26.44
CA ARG A 307 -2.14 8.85 -27.32
C ARG A 307 -2.65 9.30 -28.67
N GLY A 308 -1.73 9.73 -29.52
CA GLY A 308 -2.02 10.23 -30.85
C GLY A 308 -2.84 9.16 -31.55
N GLU A 309 -4.01 9.55 -32.03
CA GLU A 309 -4.75 8.80 -33.02
C GLU A 309 -3.78 8.48 -34.16
N CYS A 310 -3.19 7.28 -34.15
CA CYS A 310 -2.70 6.66 -35.36
C CYS A 310 -3.93 6.39 -36.22
N ARG A 311 -4.39 7.43 -36.93
CA ARG A 311 -5.29 7.26 -38.06
C ARG A 311 -4.53 6.48 -39.10
N ASP A 312 -4.78 5.18 -39.15
CA ASP A 312 -4.50 4.34 -40.30
C ASP A 312 -5.16 4.98 -41.53
N LYS A 313 -4.34 5.71 -42.30
CA LYS A 313 -4.65 6.07 -43.67
C LYS A 313 -4.12 4.95 -44.55
N THR A 314 -4.81 3.82 -44.55
CA THR A 314 -4.69 2.83 -45.62
C THR A 314 -5.77 3.14 -46.65
N THR A 315 -5.27 3.64 -47.78
CA THR A 315 -5.88 3.65 -49.12
C THR A 315 -6.47 2.31 -49.52
#